data_AF-A0A956M0C3-F1
#
_entry.id   AF-A0A956M0C3-F1
#
_cell.length_a   1.000
_cell.length_b   1.000
_cell.length_c   1.000
_cell.angle_alpha   90.00
_cell.angle_beta   90.00
_cell.angle_gamma   90.00
#
_symmetry.space_group_name_H-M   'P 1'
#
loop_
_entity.id
_entity.type
_entity.pdbx_description
1 polymer ?
#
loop_
_entity_poly.entity_id
_entity_poly.type
_entity_poly.pdbx_seq_one_letter_code
_entity_poly.pdbx_strand_id
1 'polypeptide(L)'
;MKRSRLVEMDYFEFKRQLKTAADAGRRIEKTDKEKWSAYIRQHGIMEAGSEAIARSQTGATDITSVVLEGDGAWDGFFIYSKDAVTCYKFVLEEVGT
;
A
#
# COMPACT_ATOMS: atom_id res chain seq x y z
N MET A 1 -5.82 1.47 20.83
CA MET A 1 -4.81 2.28 20.09
C MET A 1 -4.71 1.67 18.69
N LYS A 2 -4.90 2.42 17.59
CA LYS A 2 -4.80 1.85 16.24
C LYS A 2 -3.33 1.57 15.94
N ARG A 3 -2.97 0.30 15.74
CA ARG A 3 -1.59 -0.08 15.42
C ARG A 3 -1.50 -0.30 13.92
N SER A 4 -0.76 0.59 13.28
CA SER A 4 -0.37 0.45 11.89
C SER A 4 0.73 -0.59 11.77
N ARG A 5 0.58 -1.58 10.89
CA ARG A 5 1.71 -2.44 10.49
C ARG A 5 1.74 -2.66 8.97
N LEU A 6 2.93 -2.99 8.49
CA LEU A 6 3.12 -3.49 7.13
C LEU A 6 3.14 -5.01 7.16
N VAL A 7 2.37 -5.63 6.29
CA VAL A 7 2.34 -7.07 6.06
C VAL A 7 3.01 -7.35 4.73
N GLU A 8 4.03 -8.18 4.72
CA GLU A 8 4.64 -8.62 3.46
C GLU A 8 3.62 -9.42 2.65
N MET A 9 3.55 -9.12 1.36
CA MET A 9 2.68 -9.77 0.39
C MET A 9 3.54 -10.35 -0.73
N ASP A 10 3.06 -11.40 -1.39
CA ASP A 10 3.76 -11.93 -2.55
C ASP A 10 3.80 -10.89 -3.67
N TYR A 11 5.01 -10.54 -4.09
CA TYR A 11 5.25 -9.50 -5.09
C TYR A 11 4.70 -9.86 -6.47
N PHE A 12 4.76 -11.13 -6.88
CA PHE A 12 4.31 -11.55 -8.20
C PHE A 12 2.78 -11.60 -8.27
N GLU A 13 2.12 -12.07 -7.21
CA GLU A 13 0.68 -11.99 -7.03
C GLU A 13 0.21 -10.53 -7.02
N PHE A 14 0.90 -9.68 -6.25
CA PHE A 14 0.63 -8.24 -6.22
C PHE A 14 0.72 -7.62 -7.62
N LYS A 15 1.75 -7.94 -8.42
CA LYS A 15 1.86 -7.41 -9.79
C LYS A 15 0.69 -7.82 -10.67
N ARG A 16 0.19 -9.05 -10.54
CA ARG A 16 -1.00 -9.50 -11.29
C ARG A 16 -2.19 -8.65 -10.88
N GLN A 17 -2.40 -8.46 -9.59
CA GLN A 17 -3.52 -7.68 -9.08
C GLN A 17 -3.41 -6.19 -9.39
N LEU A 18 -2.21 -5.62 -9.33
CA LEU A 18 -1.91 -4.25 -9.73
C LEU A 18 -2.32 -4.00 -11.18
N LYS A 19 -2.02 -4.95 -12.08
CA LYS A 19 -2.45 -4.89 -13.48
C LYS A 19 -3.97 -4.97 -13.60
N THR A 20 -4.61 -5.90 -12.90
CA THR A 20 -6.07 -6.05 -12.90
C THR A 20 -6.78 -4.80 -12.38
N ALA A 21 -6.28 -4.19 -11.30
CA ALA A 21 -6.83 -2.96 -10.75
C ALA A 21 -6.63 -1.77 -11.70
N ALA A 22 -5.48 -1.69 -12.38
CA ALA A 22 -5.24 -0.67 -13.39
C ALA A 22 -6.21 -0.79 -14.58
N ASP A 23 -6.41 -2.01 -15.09
CA ASP A 23 -7.35 -2.30 -16.18
C ASP A 23 -8.80 -1.95 -15.80
N ALA A 24 -9.17 -2.20 -14.54
CA ALA A 24 -10.49 -1.87 -14.00
C ALA A 24 -10.64 -0.40 -13.54
N GLY A 25 -9.61 0.44 -13.69
CA GLY A 25 -9.65 1.85 -13.26
C GLY A 25 -9.68 2.07 -11.75
N ARG A 26 -9.28 1.06 -10.96
CA ARG A 26 -9.29 1.08 -9.49
C ARG A 26 -7.89 1.18 -8.87
N ARG A 27 -6.91 1.55 -9.66
CA ARG A 27 -5.55 1.87 -9.20
C ARG A 27 -5.46 3.37 -8.97
N ILE A 28 -5.09 3.78 -7.76
CA ILE A 28 -4.78 5.18 -7.46
C ILE A 28 -3.27 5.31 -7.25
N GLU A 29 -2.65 6.18 -8.02
CA GLU A 29 -1.24 6.50 -7.91
C GLU A 29 -1.06 7.82 -7.15
N LYS A 30 0.12 8.06 -6.60
CA LYS A 30 0.44 9.31 -5.88
C LYS A 30 0.31 10.55 -6.78
N THR A 31 0.35 10.36 -8.09
CA THR A 31 0.09 11.38 -9.11
C THR A 31 -1.37 11.83 -9.14
N ASP A 32 -2.32 10.97 -8.77
CA ASP A 32 -3.75 11.25 -8.65
C ASP A 32 -4.06 11.96 -7.33
N LYS A 33 -3.52 13.17 -7.15
CA LYS A 33 -3.50 13.91 -5.87
C LYS A 33 -4.85 13.97 -5.15
N GLU A 34 -5.95 14.13 -5.89
CA GLU A 34 -7.30 14.22 -5.34
C GLU A 34 -7.75 12.89 -4.73
N LYS A 35 -7.79 11.81 -5.54
CA LYS A 35 -8.15 10.46 -5.09
C LYS A 35 -7.21 9.95 -4.01
N TRP A 36 -5.91 10.20 -4.17
CA TRP A 36 -4.90 9.83 -3.20
C TRP A 36 -5.14 10.49 -1.84
N SER A 37 -5.27 11.82 -1.82
CA SER A 37 -5.48 12.55 -0.57
C SER A 37 -6.79 12.17 0.11
N ALA A 38 -7.85 11.93 -0.68
CA ALA A 38 -9.13 11.45 -0.16
C ALA A 38 -8.98 10.09 0.53
N TYR A 39 -8.33 9.12 -0.12
CA TYR A 39 -8.12 7.78 0.43
C TYR A 39 -7.27 7.82 1.72
N ILE A 40 -6.12 8.49 1.69
CA ILE A 40 -5.22 8.60 2.84
C ILE A 40 -5.93 9.20 4.06
N ARG A 41 -6.74 10.24 3.86
CA ARG A 41 -7.52 10.88 4.94
C ARG A 41 -8.64 9.99 5.45
N GLN A 42 -9.40 9.37 4.55
CA GLN A 42 -10.51 8.49 4.90
C GLN A 42 -10.04 7.28 5.71
N HIS A 43 -8.90 6.71 5.34
CA HIS A 43 -8.34 5.54 6.00
C HIS A 43 -7.34 5.87 7.12
N GLY A 44 -7.02 7.14 7.37
CA GLY A 44 -6.09 7.54 8.43
C GLY A 44 -4.66 7.03 8.23
N ILE A 45 -4.22 6.94 6.98
CA ILE A 45 -2.92 6.38 6.63
C ILE A 45 -1.81 7.40 6.87
N MET A 46 -0.80 7.01 7.64
CA MET A 46 0.41 7.83 7.82
C MET A 46 1.43 7.45 6.74
N GLU A 47 1.38 8.16 5.61
CA GLU A 47 2.24 7.88 4.45
C GLU A 47 3.72 7.87 4.81
N ALA A 48 4.23 8.97 5.39
CA ALA A 48 5.63 9.10 5.78
C ALA A 48 6.09 8.00 6.77
N GLY A 49 5.21 7.62 7.71
CA GLY A 49 5.50 6.54 8.65
C GLY A 49 5.55 5.16 7.96
N SER A 50 4.63 4.92 7.03
CA SER A 50 4.56 3.67 6.27
C SER A 50 5.76 3.52 5.34
N GLU A 51 6.15 4.60 4.65
CA GLU A 51 7.34 4.65 3.79
C GLU A 51 8.62 4.43 4.60
N ALA A 52 8.74 5.02 5.79
CA ALA A 52 9.89 4.81 6.67
C ALA A 52 10.03 3.35 7.13
N ILE A 53 8.91 2.72 7.53
CA ILE A 53 8.90 1.31 7.93
C ILE A 53 9.24 0.42 6.73
N ALA A 54 8.67 0.69 5.55
CA ALA A 54 8.96 -0.08 4.34
C ALA A 54 10.44 -0.04 3.95
N ARG A 55 11.06 1.15 3.97
CA ARG A 55 12.50 1.30 3.71
C ARG A 55 13.35 0.57 4.73
N SER A 56 12.97 0.64 6.01
CA SER A 56 13.69 -0.07 7.07
C SER A 56 13.61 -1.59 6.95
N GLN A 57 12.49 -2.14 6.46
CA GLN A 57 12.31 -3.58 6.29
C GLN A 57 12.95 -4.12 5.01
N THR A 58 12.83 -3.38 3.91
CA THR A 58 13.33 -3.82 2.59
C THR A 58 14.80 -3.50 2.36
N GLY A 59 15.33 -2.47 3.01
CA GLY A 59 16.59 -1.85 2.64
C GLY A 59 16.56 -1.16 1.27
N ALA A 60 15.39 -1.06 0.63
CA ALA A 60 15.25 -0.49 -0.70
C ALA A 60 15.21 1.04 -0.65
N THR A 61 16.00 1.66 -1.52
CA THR A 61 16.01 3.12 -1.70
C THR A 61 14.84 3.59 -2.57
N ASP A 62 14.45 2.76 -3.55
CA ASP A 62 13.34 3.02 -4.46
C ASP A 62 12.11 2.22 -4.02
N ILE A 63 11.17 2.93 -3.38
CA ILE A 63 9.87 2.39 -3.00
C ILE A 63 8.78 3.18 -3.70
N THR A 64 7.75 2.48 -4.16
CA THR A 64 6.57 3.07 -4.79
C THR A 64 5.34 2.73 -3.96
N SER A 65 4.56 3.76 -3.66
CA SER A 65 3.28 3.63 -2.96
C SER A 65 2.13 3.63 -3.97
N VAL A 66 1.16 2.75 -3.80
CA VAL A 66 -0.04 2.66 -4.64
C VAL A 66 -1.23 2.24 -3.79
N VAL A 67 -2.42 2.71 -4.15
CA VAL A 67 -3.67 2.21 -3.58
C VAL A 67 -4.38 1.39 -4.63
N LEU A 68 -4.85 0.22 -4.21
CA LEU A 68 -5.75 -0.61 -5.00
C LEU A 68 -7.11 -0.55 -4.34
N GLU A 69 -8.08 0.01 -5.04
CA GLU A 69 -9.48 -0.03 -4.61
C GLU A 69 -10.13 -1.28 -5.19
N GLY A 70 -10.88 -2.01 -4.37
CA GLY A 70 -11.59 -3.18 -4.85
C GLY A 70 -12.21 -3.98 -3.71
N ASP A 71 -12.48 -5.25 -4.00
CA ASP A 71 -13.04 -6.18 -3.03
C ASP A 71 -12.01 -7.24 -2.67
N GLY A 72 -11.87 -7.52 -1.37
CA GLY A 72 -11.11 -8.65 -0.85
C GLY A 72 -9.71 -8.31 -0.34
N ALA A 73 -8.83 -9.31 -0.31
CA ALA A 73 -7.52 -9.23 0.35
C ALA A 73 -6.57 -8.18 -0.27
N TRP A 74 -6.86 -7.73 -1.49
CA TRP A 74 -6.02 -6.79 -2.23
C TRP A 74 -6.54 -5.35 -2.24
N ASP A 75 -7.66 -5.08 -1.56
CA ASP A 75 -8.07 -3.70 -1.31
C ASP A 75 -7.17 -3.08 -0.23
N GLY A 76 -6.59 -1.91 -0.50
CA GLY A 76 -5.74 -1.25 0.47
C GLY A 76 -4.64 -0.38 -0.11
N PHE A 77 -3.83 0.14 0.80
CA PHE A 77 -2.60 0.83 0.50
C PHE A 77 -1.41 -0.14 0.50
N PHE A 78 -0.63 -0.10 -0.57
CA PHE A 78 0.53 -0.95 -0.80
C PHE A 78 1.78 -0.12 -1.02
N ILE A 79 2.90 -0.64 -0.54
CA ILE A 79 4.23 -0.14 -0.87
C ILE A 79 5.00 -1.30 -1.50
N TYR A 80 5.56 -1.09 -2.67
CA TYR A 80 6.37 -2.11 -3.34
C TYR A 80 7.68 -1.53 -3.85
N SER A 81 8.67 -2.39 -4.02
CA SER A 81 9.93 -2.06 -4.67
C SER A 81 10.17 -3.03 -5.82
N LYS A 82 10.46 -2.48 -6.99
CA LYS A 82 10.80 -3.30 -8.17
C LYS A 82 12.22 -3.85 -8.07
N ASP A 83 13.11 -3.11 -7.41
CA ASP A 83 14.52 -3.46 -7.25
C ASP A 83 14.70 -4.59 -6.23
N ALA A 84 14.08 -4.44 -5.04
CA ALA A 84 14.11 -5.48 -4.01
C ALA A 84 13.11 -6.62 -4.26
N VAL A 85 12.21 -6.50 -5.24
CA VAL A 85 11.17 -7.50 -5.56
C VAL A 85 10.28 -7.80 -4.33
N THR A 86 9.91 -6.76 -3.59
CA THR A 86 9.12 -6.86 -2.34
C THR A 86 7.83 -6.07 -2.43
N CYS A 87 6.78 -6.54 -1.76
CA CYS A 87 5.51 -5.84 -1.61
C CYS A 87 5.05 -5.89 -0.15
N TYR A 88 4.54 -4.77 0.35
CA TYR A 88 3.93 -4.67 1.67
C TYR A 88 2.55 -4.03 1.56
N LYS A 89 1.59 -4.62 2.26
CA LYS A 89 0.27 -4.04 2.49
C LYS A 89 0.24 -3.33 3.83
N PHE A 90 -0.28 -2.11 3.86
CA PHE A 90 -0.59 -1.43 5.09
C PHE A 90 -1.91 -1.97 5.67
N VAL A 91 -1.86 -2.38 6.93
CA VAL A 91 -3.04 -2.79 7.69
C VAL A 91 -3.13 -1.99 8.97
N LEU A 92 -4.34 -1.52 9.27
CA LEU A 92 -4.68 -0.93 10.55
C LEU A 92 -5.30 -2.02 11.41
N GLU A 93 -4.59 -2.45 12.44
CA GLU A 93 -5.18 -3.31 13.47
C GLU A 93 -5.77 -2.43 14.57
N GLU A 94 -7.06 -2.63 14.84
CA GLU A 94 -7.70 -2.09 16.03
C GLU A 94 -7.36 -3.02 17.20
N VAL A 95 -6.40 -2.60 18.03
CA VAL A 95 -6.13 -3.30 19.29
C VAL A 95 -7.29 -3.00 20.23
N GLY A 96 -8.20 -3.97 20.37
CA GLY A 96 -9.30 -3.95 21.33
C GLY A 96 -8.76 -3.87 22.76
N THR A 97 -9.33 -2.94 23.52
CA THR A 97 -9.07 -2.70 24.96
C THR A 97 -9.63 -3.82 25.82
#